data_AF-A0A932G839-F1
#
_entry.id   AF-A0A932G839-F1
#
_cell.length_a   1.000
_cell.length_b   1.000
_cell.length_c   1.000
_cell.angle_alpha   90.00
_cell.angle_beta   90.00
_cell.angle_gamma   90.00
#
_symmetry.space_group_name_H-M   'P 1'
#
loop_
_entity.id
_entity.type
_entity.pdbx_description
1 polymer ?
#
loop_
_entity_poly.entity_id
_entity_poly.type
_entity_poly.pdbx_seq_one_letter_code
_entity_poly.pdbx_strand_id
1 'polypeptide(L)'
;MANLAKRRKPPKALLLGVGLDSDGHKRLTTGPNFALVGGTAETHEVMTEKAIKINEKLADSGKQLGEVSREEFDEIAHAVGLRRHEPQEPQEN
;
A
#
# COMPACT_ATOMS: atom_id res chain seq x y z
N MET A 1 -1.85 42.47 -3.10
CA MET A 1 -1.89 41.19 -2.37
C MET A 1 -2.17 40.08 -3.37
N ALA A 2 -1.27 39.10 -3.51
CA ALA A 2 -1.57 37.73 -3.95
C ALA A 2 -0.26 36.93 -3.93
N ASN A 3 0.06 36.32 -2.79
CA ASN A 3 1.12 35.34 -2.71
C ASN A 3 0.50 34.00 -3.12
N LEU A 4 0.55 33.69 -4.43
CA LEU A 4 0.09 32.39 -4.93
C LEU A 4 1.19 31.38 -4.59
N ALA A 5 1.20 30.92 -3.34
CA ALA A 5 2.08 29.84 -2.91
C ALA A 5 1.93 28.68 -3.90
N LYS A 6 2.97 28.46 -4.68
CA LYS A 6 3.04 27.41 -5.71
C LYS A 6 2.70 26.09 -5.05
N ARG A 7 1.47 25.60 -5.25
CA ARG A 7 0.98 24.33 -4.70
C ARG A 7 1.98 23.24 -5.14
N ARG A 8 2.84 22.79 -4.23
CA ARG A 8 3.77 21.68 -4.50
C ARG A 8 2.88 20.48 -4.86
N LYS A 9 3.13 19.88 -6.02
CA LYS A 9 2.48 18.61 -6.36
C LYS A 9 2.79 17.63 -5.22
N PRO A 10 1.80 16.87 -4.72
CA PRO A 10 2.05 15.88 -3.68
C PRO A 10 3.17 14.93 -4.15
N PRO A 11 4.05 14.50 -3.23
CA PRO A 11 5.11 13.56 -3.57
C PRO A 11 4.49 12.29 -4.17
N LYS A 12 5.15 11.71 -5.17
CA LYS A 12 4.72 10.43 -5.73
C LYS A 12 4.88 9.36 -4.65
N ALA A 13 3.77 8.75 -4.25
CA ALA A 13 3.75 7.61 -3.33
C ALA A 13 3.37 6.34 -4.09
N LEU A 14 3.94 5.21 -3.69
CA LEU A 14 3.71 3.89 -4.29
C LEU A 14 3.54 2.84 -3.19
N LEU A 15 2.48 2.05 -3.27
CA LEU A 15 2.25 0.86 -2.47
C LEU A 15 2.97 -0.33 -3.11
N LEU A 16 3.96 -0.90 -2.42
CA LEU A 16 4.67 -2.08 -2.90
C LEU A 16 4.23 -3.32 -2.11
N GLY A 17 3.78 -4.35 -2.82
CA GLY A 17 3.51 -5.67 -2.26
C GLY A 17 4.49 -6.70 -2.81
N VAL A 18 5.11 -7.47 -1.93
CA VAL A 18 6.07 -8.53 -2.29
C VAL A 18 5.59 -9.84 -1.69
N GLY A 19 5.25 -10.80 -2.53
CA GLY A 19 4.97 -12.17 -2.10
C GLY A 19 6.28 -12.90 -1.85
N LEU A 20 6.49 -13.38 -0.62
CA LEU A 20 7.70 -14.08 -0.19
C LEU A 20 7.62 -15.60 -0.38
N ASP A 21 6.45 -16.09 -0.79
CA ASP A 21 6.18 -17.46 -1.20
C ASP A 21 6.20 -17.61 -2.73
N SER A 22 6.40 -18.84 -3.22
CA SER A 22 6.48 -19.12 -4.65
C SER A 22 6.00 -20.54 -4.97
N ASP A 23 5.26 -20.67 -6.06
CA ASP A 23 4.84 -21.92 -6.69
C ASP A 23 5.57 -22.16 -8.04
N GLY A 24 6.64 -21.40 -8.30
CA GLY A 24 7.38 -21.46 -9.55
C GLY A 24 6.84 -20.52 -10.65
N HIS A 25 5.73 -19.83 -10.43
CA HIS A 25 5.20 -18.83 -11.37
C HIS A 25 5.63 -17.41 -11.01
N LYS A 26 5.96 -16.62 -12.04
CA LYS A 26 6.19 -15.18 -11.90
C LYS A 26 4.85 -14.45 -11.99
N ARG A 27 4.53 -13.67 -10.98
CA ARG A 27 3.33 -12.81 -10.95
C ARG A 27 3.72 -11.35 -10.79
N LEU A 28 3.08 -10.49 -11.57
CA LEU A 28 3.29 -9.04 -11.55
C LEU A 28 1.95 -8.36 -11.84
N THR A 29 1.49 -7.54 -10.90
CA THR A 29 0.30 -6.70 -11.06
C THR A 29 0.66 -5.27 -10.70
N THR A 30 0.38 -4.32 -11.58
CA THR A 30 0.67 -2.90 -11.38
C THR A 30 -0.58 -2.06 -11.51
N GLY A 31 -0.61 -0.94 -10.79
CA GLY A 31 -1.67 0.05 -10.86
C GLY A 31 -1.11 1.48 -10.77
N PRO A 32 -1.98 2.51 -10.74
CA PRO A 32 -1.55 3.91 -10.75
C PRO A 32 -0.63 4.30 -9.60
N ASN A 33 -0.80 3.66 -8.44
CA ASN A 33 -0.07 3.92 -7.20
C ASN A 33 0.34 2.63 -6.48
N PHE A 34 0.38 1.48 -7.16
CA PHE A 34 0.85 0.24 -6.56
C PHE A 34 1.58 -0.69 -7.52
N ALA A 35 2.43 -1.56 -6.97
CA ALA A 35 3.04 -2.68 -7.68
C ALA A 35 3.08 -3.90 -6.76
N LEU A 36 2.60 -5.05 -7.24
CA LEU A 36 2.59 -6.32 -6.55
C LEU A 36 3.45 -7.32 -7.32
N VAL A 37 4.44 -7.91 -6.66
CA VAL A 37 5.43 -8.78 -7.29
C VAL A 37 5.53 -10.09 -6.53
N GLY A 38 5.48 -11.21 -7.25
CA GLY A 38 5.64 -12.55 -6.68
C GLY A 38 4.43 -13.04 -5.89
N GLY A 39 4.65 -14.07 -5.09
CA GLY A 39 3.61 -14.81 -4.38
C GLY A 39 3.10 -16.02 -5.15
N THR A 40 2.61 -17.02 -4.40
CA THR A 40 1.76 -18.09 -4.97
C THR A 40 0.47 -17.49 -5.53
N ALA A 41 -0.33 -18.30 -6.25
CA ALA A 41 -1.63 -17.83 -6.76
C ALA A 41 -2.50 -17.18 -5.68
N GLU A 42 -2.66 -17.88 -4.55
CA GLU A 42 -3.47 -17.44 -3.43
C GLU A 42 -2.92 -16.16 -2.78
N THR A 43 -1.62 -16.13 -2.44
CA THR A 43 -1.01 -14.95 -1.84
C THR A 43 -1.07 -13.73 -2.76
N HIS A 44 -0.85 -13.92 -4.07
CA HIS A 44 -0.92 -12.83 -5.03
C HIS A 44 -2.33 -12.27 -5.19
N GLU A 45 -3.34 -13.15 -5.19
CA GLU A 45 -4.75 -12.76 -5.24
C GLU A 45 -5.14 -11.96 -4.00
N VAL A 46 -4.74 -12.41 -2.81
CA VAL A 46 -4.98 -11.67 -1.56
C VAL A 46 -4.31 -10.29 -1.59
N MET A 47 -3.05 -10.21 -2.04
CA MET A 47 -2.36 -8.92 -2.20
C MET A 47 -3.12 -7.98 -3.16
N THR A 48 -3.63 -8.53 -4.27
CA THR A 48 -4.37 -7.77 -5.29
C THR A 48 -5.68 -7.23 -4.73
N GLU A 49 -6.44 -8.06 -4.01
CA GLU A 49 -7.66 -7.64 -3.33
C GLU A 49 -7.38 -6.48 -2.35
N LYS A 50 -6.30 -6.57 -1.55
CA LYS A 50 -5.96 -5.50 -0.60
C LYS A 50 -5.56 -4.21 -1.30
N ALA A 51 -4.77 -4.29 -2.36
CA ALA A 51 -4.35 -3.10 -3.12
C ALA A 51 -5.53 -2.37 -3.78
N ILE A 52 -6.53 -3.12 -4.27
CA ILE A 52 -7.76 -2.55 -4.84
C ILE A 52 -8.59 -1.87 -3.73
N LYS A 53 -8.85 -2.55 -2.60
CA LYS A 53 -9.63 -2.00 -1.49
C LYS A 53 -9.02 -0.76 -0.86
N ILE A 54 -7.68 -0.69 -0.79
CA ILE A 54 -6.98 0.52 -0.34
C ILE A 54 -7.26 1.68 -1.30
N ASN A 55 -7.22 1.44 -2.61
CA ASN A 55 -7.51 2.45 -3.61
C ASN A 55 -8.97 2.92 -3.60
N GLU A 56 -9.92 2.01 -3.38
CA GLU A 56 -11.33 2.36 -3.20
C GLU A 56 -11.51 3.30 -2.00
N LYS A 57 -10.92 2.97 -0.84
CA LYS A 57 -10.99 3.83 0.35
C LYS A 57 -10.32 5.20 0.16
N LEU A 58 -9.21 5.25 -0.58
CA LEU A 58 -8.55 6.51 -0.95
C LEU A 58 -9.45 7.35 -1.85
N ALA A 59 -10.09 6.73 -2.84
CA ALA A 59 -11.04 7.39 -3.74
C ALA A 59 -12.29 7.90 -3.01
N ASP A 60 -12.85 7.11 -2.09
CA ASP A 60 -13.98 7.49 -1.23
C ASP A 60 -13.64 8.71 -0.36
N SER A 61 -12.39 8.81 0.06
CA SER A 61 -11.86 9.94 0.84
C SER A 61 -11.47 11.14 -0.03
N GLY A 62 -11.54 11.01 -1.36
CA GLY A 62 -11.13 12.04 -2.32
C GLY A 62 -9.63 12.34 -2.31
N LYS A 63 -8.80 11.43 -1.80
CA LYS A 63 -7.35 11.61 -1.62
C LYS A 63 -6.56 10.62 -2.45
N GLN A 64 -5.37 11.02 -2.88
CA GLN A 64 -4.38 10.13 -3.44
C GLN A 64 -3.47 9.58 -2.33
N LEU A 65 -2.76 8.48 -2.63
CA LEU A 65 -1.81 7.86 -1.68
C LEU A 65 -0.71 8.84 -1.19
N GLY A 66 -0.33 9.82 -2.02
CA GLY A 66 0.65 10.85 -1.65
C GLY A 66 0.07 12.01 -0.81
N GLU A 67 -1.24 12.02 -0.57
CA GLU A 67 -1.97 13.07 0.17
C GLU A 67 -2.45 12.60 1.55
N VAL A 68 -2.43 11.29 1.82
CA VAL A 68 -2.78 10.74 3.14
C VAL A 68 -1.61 10.82 4.10
N SER A 69 -1.91 11.08 5.37
CA SER A 69 -0.91 10.95 6.44
C SER A 69 -0.59 9.48 6.69
N ARG A 70 0.46 9.24 7.48
CA ARG A 70 0.86 7.89 7.87
C ARG A 70 -0.22 7.21 8.73
N GLU A 71 -0.83 7.98 9.62
CA GLU A 71 -1.91 7.55 10.51
C GLU A 71 -3.16 7.20 9.70
N GLU A 72 -3.56 8.07 8.76
CA GLU A 72 -4.68 7.81 7.86
C GLU A 72 -4.43 6.56 7.00
N PHE A 73 -3.21 6.38 6.51
CA PHE A 73 -2.85 5.17 5.77
C PHE A 73 -2.90 3.93 6.67
N ASP A 74 -2.39 3.98 7.90
CA ASP A 74 -2.42 2.88 8.86
C ASP A 74 -3.89 2.49 9.19
N GLU A 75 -4.81 3.46 9.31
CA GLU A 75 -6.25 3.22 9.47
C GLU A 75 -6.88 2.53 8.25
N ILE A 76 -6.57 3.01 7.04
CA ILE A 76 -7.02 2.40 5.78
C ILE A 76 -6.50 0.95 5.68
N ALA A 77 -5.22 0.75 5.98
CA ALA A 77 -4.56 -0.56 5.98
C ALA A 77 -5.23 -1.52 6.96
N HIS A 78 -5.49 -1.08 8.20
CA HIS A 78 -6.22 -1.85 9.20
C HIS A 78 -7.64 -2.19 8.72
N ALA A 79 -8.34 -1.25 8.10
CA ALA A 79 -9.71 -1.44 7.62
C ALA A 79 -9.81 -2.47 6.49
N VAL A 80 -8.73 -2.72 5.73
CA VAL A 80 -8.68 -3.79 4.71
C VAL A 80 -8.11 -5.11 5.25
N GLY A 81 -7.73 -5.14 6.53
CA GLY A 81 -7.23 -6.34 7.23
C GLY A 81 -5.71 -6.50 7.20
N LEU A 82 -4.95 -5.48 6.81
CA LEU A 82 -3.50 -5.48 6.97
C LEU A 82 -3.14 -5.25 8.44
N ARG A 83 -2.15 -6.01 8.92
CA ARG A 83 -1.61 -5.89 10.27
C ARG A 83 -0.16 -5.48 10.18
N ARG A 84 0.22 -4.50 11.01
CA ARG A 84 1.61 -4.14 11.16
C ARG A 84 2.33 -5.27 11.90
N HIS A 85 3.41 -5.78 11.31
CA HIS A 85 4.30 -6.69 12.02
C HIS A 85 5.11 -5.88 13.03
N GLU A 86 4.90 -6.11 14.32
CA GLU A 86 5.80 -5.63 15.36
C GLU A 86 6.99 -6.60 15.40
N PRO A 87 8.22 -6.14 15.11
CA PRO A 87 9.40 -6.98 15.28
C PRO A 87 9.45 -7.46 16.74
N GLN A 88 9.54 -8.77 16.95
CA GLN A 88 9.86 -9.30 18.27
C GLN A 88 11.26 -8.81 18.63
N GLU A 89 11.41 -8.19 19.80
CA GLU A 89 12.75 -7.87 20.31
C GLU A 89 13.58 -9.16 20.32
N PRO A 90 14.82 -9.14 19.79
CA PRO A 90 15.67 -10.32 19.83
C PRO A 90 15.79 -10.78 21.29
N GLN A 91 15.30 -11.98 21.57
CA GLN A 91 15.58 -12.60 22.87
C GLN A 91 17.09 -12.86 22.91
N GLU A 92 17.78 -12.14 23.80
CA GLU A 92 19.17 -12.42 24.16
C GLU A 92 19.23 -13.86 24.70
N ASN A 93 19.89 -14.75 23.95
CA ASN A 93 20.29 -16.08 24.39
C ASN A 93 21.79 -16.09 24.67
#